data_AF-A0A0A1WEG3-F1
#
_entry.id   AF-A0A0A1WEG3-F1
#
_cell.length_a   1.000
_cell.length_b   1.000
_cell.length_c   1.000
_cell.angle_alpha   90.00
_cell.angle_beta   90.00
_cell.angle_gamma   90.00
#
_symmetry.space_group_name_H-M   'P 1'
#
loop_
_entity.id
_entity.type
_entity.pdbx_description
1 polymer ?
#
loop_
_entity_poly.entity_id
_entity_poly.type
_entity_poly.pdbx_seq_one_letter_code
_entity_poly.pdbx_strand_id
1 'polypeptide(L)'
;MAAKALITLLAVLCCAQAVFSVRVISRAEWGGRQPRTRVWLNNYLSYAVIHHTAGAYCSTQASCAQQMRNIQSYHMDSLGWPDIGYNFLIGGDGQVYEGRGWSTMGAHAT
;
A
#
# COMPACT_ATOMS: atom_id res chain seq x y z
N MET A 1 33.47 -13.37 -26.58
CA MET A 1 32.05 -13.20 -27.00
C MET A 1 31.07 -13.51 -25.88
N ALA A 2 31.27 -14.60 -25.10
CA ALA A 2 30.43 -14.95 -23.94
C ALA A 2 30.28 -13.84 -22.88
N ALA A 3 31.36 -13.13 -22.53
CA ALA A 3 31.31 -12.06 -21.51
C ALA A 3 30.43 -10.85 -21.93
N LYS A 4 30.41 -10.49 -23.22
CA LYS A 4 29.57 -9.39 -23.73
C LYS A 4 28.09 -9.77 -23.67
N ALA A 5 27.75 -11.02 -24.03
CA ALA A 5 26.39 -11.55 -23.96
C ALA A 5 25.89 -11.66 -22.50
N LEU A 6 26.78 -12.02 -21.57
CA LEU A 6 26.44 -12.08 -20.15
C LEU A 6 26.15 -10.70 -19.55
N ILE A 7 26.95 -9.69 -19.92
CA ILE A 7 26.76 -8.31 -19.45
C ILE A 7 25.47 -7.70 -20.00
N THR A 8 25.15 -7.90 -21.28
CA THR A 8 23.87 -7.43 -21.84
C THR A 8 22.68 -8.16 -21.24
N LEU A 9 22.76 -9.46 -20.98
CA LEU A 9 21.71 -10.22 -20.31
C LEU A 9 21.47 -9.71 -18.88
N LEU A 10 22.53 -9.46 -18.11
CA LEU A 10 22.44 -8.90 -16.76
C LEU A 10 21.79 -7.52 -16.75
N ALA A 11 22.18 -6.64 -17.68
CA ALA A 11 21.62 -5.30 -17.81
C ALA A 11 20.12 -5.34 -18.15
N VAL A 12 19.69 -6.24 -19.06
CA VAL A 12 18.28 -6.42 -19.41
C VAL A 12 17.47 -6.95 -18.22
N LEU A 13 17.98 -7.93 -17.47
CA LEU A 13 17.33 -8.46 -16.26
C LEU A 13 17.18 -7.38 -15.17
N CYS A 14 18.22 -6.57 -14.95
CA CYS A 14 18.20 -5.50 -13.95
C CYS A 14 17.19 -4.38 -14.33
N CYS A 15 17.16 -3.99 -15.61
CA CYS A 15 16.17 -3.05 -16.12
C CYS A 15 14.74 -3.61 -16.03
N ALA A 16 14.52 -4.90 -16.30
CA ALA A 16 13.20 -5.51 -16.15
C ALA A 16 12.72 -5.49 -14.68
N GLN A 17 13.60 -5.78 -13.72
CA GLN A 17 13.24 -5.69 -12.29
C GLN A 17 12.91 -4.26 -11.84
N ALA A 18 13.59 -3.25 -12.40
CA ALA A 18 13.32 -1.84 -12.10
C ALA A 18 12.00 -1.33 -12.72
N VAL A 19 11.49 -1.98 -13.77
CA VAL A 19 10.32 -1.51 -14.53
C VAL A 19 9.00 -2.17 -14.10
N PHE A 20 9.01 -3.31 -13.37
CA PHE A 20 7.80 -4.15 -13.23
C PHE A 20 7.25 -4.39 -11.82
N SER A 21 7.78 -3.81 -10.74
CA SER A 21 7.11 -3.96 -9.42
C SER A 21 7.13 -2.71 -8.56
N VAL A 22 5.95 -2.14 -8.33
CA VAL A 22 5.73 -1.20 -7.22
C VAL A 22 5.83 -2.00 -5.91
N ARG A 23 6.78 -1.64 -5.05
CA ARG A 23 6.90 -2.26 -3.73
C ARG A 23 5.71 -1.83 -2.87
N VAL A 24 4.89 -2.79 -2.47
CA VAL A 24 3.81 -2.60 -1.50
C VAL A 24 4.31 -3.05 -0.13
N ILE A 25 4.41 -2.11 0.81
CA ILE A 25 4.68 -2.37 2.22
C ILE A 25 3.44 -3.02 2.81
N SER A 26 3.57 -4.31 3.14
CA SER A 26 2.48 -5.11 3.69
C SER A 26 2.01 -4.61 5.05
N ARG A 27 0.80 -5.00 5.43
CA ARG A 27 0.27 -4.74 6.79
C ARG A 27 1.23 -5.08 7.91
N ALA A 28 1.89 -6.24 7.80
CA ALA A 28 2.83 -6.70 8.81
C ALA A 28 4.07 -5.78 8.87
N GLU A 29 4.60 -5.35 7.71
CA GLU A 29 5.79 -4.49 7.65
C GLU A 29 5.58 -3.10 8.25
N TRP A 30 4.39 -2.51 8.13
CA TRP A 30 4.10 -1.22 8.78
C TRP A 30 3.52 -1.36 10.20
N GLY A 31 3.39 -2.59 10.73
CA GLY A 31 2.93 -2.84 12.09
C GLY A 31 1.42 -2.63 12.30
N GLY A 32 0.62 -2.96 11.29
CA GLY A 32 -0.83 -2.85 11.35
C GLY A 32 -1.51 -3.98 12.10
N ARG A 33 -2.61 -3.64 12.79
CA ARG A 33 -3.50 -4.62 13.45
C ARG A 33 -4.36 -5.36 12.42
N GLN A 34 -4.82 -6.56 12.76
CA GLN A 34 -5.76 -7.30 11.92
C GLN A 34 -7.13 -6.61 11.84
N PRO A 35 -7.84 -6.69 10.70
CA PRO A 35 -9.21 -6.19 10.60
C PRO A 35 -10.15 -7.00 11.50
N ARG A 36 -11.16 -6.36 12.08
CA ARG A 36 -12.21 -7.02 12.88
C ARG A 36 -13.11 -7.89 11.99
N THR A 37 -13.46 -7.40 10.80
CA THR A 37 -14.25 -8.12 9.79
C THR A 37 -13.83 -7.71 8.38
N ARG A 38 -14.19 -8.50 7.37
CA ARG A 38 -13.92 -8.22 5.95
C ARG A 38 -15.17 -8.45 5.11
N VAL A 39 -15.38 -7.59 4.12
CA VAL A 39 -16.32 -7.78 3.03
C VAL A 39 -15.51 -7.86 1.75
N TRP A 40 -15.68 -8.93 0.97
CA TRP A 40 -14.93 -9.14 -0.25
C TRP A 40 -15.51 -8.33 -1.41
N LEU A 41 -14.62 -7.77 -2.22
CA LEU A 41 -14.97 -7.14 -3.51
C LEU A 41 -15.21 -8.22 -4.56
N ASN A 42 -15.91 -7.84 -5.63
CA ASN A 42 -15.97 -8.65 -6.84
C ASN A 42 -14.61 -8.63 -7.58
N ASN A 43 -14.42 -9.55 -8.53
CA ASN A 43 -13.15 -9.69 -9.25
C ASN A 43 -12.92 -8.61 -10.33
N TYR A 44 -13.92 -7.78 -10.63
CA TYR A 44 -13.87 -6.82 -11.74
C TYR A 44 -14.22 -5.42 -11.24
N LEU A 45 -13.22 -4.73 -10.69
CA LEU A 45 -13.33 -3.33 -10.27
C LEU A 45 -13.16 -2.41 -11.48
N SER A 46 -14.12 -1.49 -11.67
CA SER A 46 -14.11 -0.53 -12.79
C SER A 46 -13.55 0.84 -12.41
N TYR A 47 -13.32 1.09 -11.12
CA TYR A 47 -12.97 2.43 -10.61
C TYR A 47 -11.80 2.38 -9.63
N ALA A 48 -10.99 3.43 -9.69
CA ALA A 48 -10.05 3.80 -8.64
C ALA A 48 -10.45 5.20 -8.13
N VAL A 49 -10.55 5.36 -6.81
CA VAL A 49 -10.90 6.63 -6.18
C VAL A 49 -9.67 7.16 -5.44
N ILE A 50 -9.29 8.41 -5.72
CA ILE A 50 -8.11 9.05 -5.14
C ILE A 50 -8.53 9.94 -3.98
N HIS A 51 -7.93 9.72 -2.81
CA HIS A 51 -8.11 10.54 -1.61
C HIS A 51 -6.77 11.07 -1.11
N HIS A 52 -6.81 12.22 -0.42
CA HIS A 52 -5.76 12.62 0.51
C HIS A 52 -6.18 12.25 1.95
N THR A 53 -5.22 12.08 2.85
CA THR A 53 -5.50 11.70 4.25
C THR A 53 -5.97 12.88 5.12
N ALA A 54 -5.81 14.12 4.64
CA ALA A 54 -6.00 15.35 5.41
C ALA A 54 -5.25 15.37 6.78
N GLY A 55 -4.23 14.51 6.92
CA GLY A 55 -3.44 14.35 8.14
C GLY A 55 -2.00 14.83 7.97
N ALA A 56 -1.16 14.55 8.97
CA ALA A 56 0.24 14.93 8.93
C ALA A 56 1.02 14.17 7.83
N TYR A 57 1.93 14.89 7.18
CA TYR A 57 2.86 14.36 6.17
C TYR A 57 3.93 13.47 6.82
N CYS A 58 4.51 12.57 6.03
CA CYS A 58 5.60 11.69 6.43
C CYS A 58 6.60 11.57 5.27
N SER A 59 7.90 11.42 5.57
CA SER A 59 8.98 11.40 4.56
C SER A 59 9.95 10.23 4.69
N THR A 60 9.75 9.36 5.69
CA THR A 60 10.57 8.17 5.92
C THR A 60 9.67 6.97 6.15
N GLN A 61 10.12 5.76 5.82
CA GLN A 61 9.31 4.56 6.03
C GLN A 61 8.84 4.40 7.49
N ALA A 62 9.69 4.74 8.46
CA ALA A 62 9.32 4.69 9.87
C ALA A 62 8.21 5.69 10.24
N SER A 63 8.32 6.94 9.76
CA SER A 63 7.30 7.97 10.00
C SER A 63 5.99 7.68 9.26
N CYS A 64 6.07 7.15 8.03
CA CYS A 64 4.90 6.76 7.26
C CYS A 64 4.21 5.52 7.84
N ALA A 65 4.96 4.53 8.33
CA ALA A 65 4.39 3.42 9.08
C ALA A 65 3.70 3.89 10.39
N GLN A 66 4.25 4.91 11.07
CA GLN A 66 3.57 5.52 12.22
C GLN A 66 2.26 6.21 11.80
N GLN A 67 2.25 6.94 10.68
CA GLN A 67 1.03 7.55 10.16
C GLN A 67 -0.02 6.52 9.77
N MET A 68 0.38 5.40 9.15
CA MET A 68 -0.51 4.27 8.87
C MET A 68 -1.19 3.75 10.13
N ARG A 69 -0.43 3.53 11.22
CA ARG A 69 -0.97 3.11 12.52
C ARG A 69 -1.92 4.15 13.12
N ASN A 70 -1.57 5.44 13.05
CA ASN A 70 -2.43 6.51 13.56
C ASN A 70 -3.78 6.55 12.83
N ILE A 71 -3.77 6.47 11.50
CA ILE A 71 -4.98 6.44 10.67
C ILE A 71 -5.80 5.17 10.96
N GLN A 72 -5.15 4.00 11.09
CA GLN A 72 -5.85 2.76 11.44
C GLN A 72 -6.51 2.87 12.83
N SER A 73 -5.82 3.41 13.83
CA SER A 73 -6.37 3.61 15.17
C SER A 73 -7.55 4.57 15.16
N TYR A 74 -7.45 5.71 14.48
CA TYR A 74 -8.57 6.63 14.35
C TYR A 74 -9.80 5.97 13.71
N HIS A 75 -9.62 5.27 12.58
CA HIS A 75 -10.72 4.57 11.92
C HIS A 75 -11.34 3.46 12.78
N MET A 76 -10.53 2.64 13.45
CA MET A 76 -11.05 1.48 14.19
C MET A 76 -11.56 1.81 15.59
N ASP A 77 -10.90 2.74 16.28
CA ASP A 77 -11.13 3.03 17.70
C ASP A 77 -12.03 4.27 17.87
N SER A 78 -11.89 5.29 17.01
CA SER A 78 -12.72 6.50 17.08
C SER A 78 -13.96 6.40 16.19
N LEU A 79 -13.85 5.88 14.96
CA LEU A 79 -14.99 5.75 14.04
C LEU A 79 -15.69 4.38 14.11
N GLY A 80 -15.14 3.42 14.85
CA GLY A 80 -15.72 2.09 15.02
C GLY A 80 -15.66 1.21 13.77
N TRP A 81 -14.88 1.58 12.75
CA TRP A 81 -14.77 0.81 11.52
C TRP A 81 -14.05 -0.53 11.76
N PRO A 82 -14.29 -1.55 10.92
CA PRO A 82 -13.64 -2.84 11.09
C PRO A 82 -12.14 -2.79 10.76
N ASP A 83 -11.68 -1.76 10.04
CA ASP A 83 -10.29 -1.59 9.60
C ASP A 83 -10.04 -0.17 9.08
N ILE A 84 -8.78 0.16 8.76
CA ILE A 84 -8.40 1.36 8.00
C ILE A 84 -9.28 1.51 6.75
N GLY A 85 -9.83 2.70 6.48
CA GLY A 85 -10.83 2.88 5.42
C GLY A 85 -10.32 2.68 3.99
N TYR A 86 -9.04 2.96 3.73
CA TYR A 86 -8.45 2.93 2.39
C TYR A 86 -7.91 1.54 1.99
N ASN A 87 -7.95 1.23 0.69
CA ASN A 87 -7.33 0.01 0.16
C ASN A 87 -5.80 0.10 0.16
N PHE A 88 -5.27 1.23 -0.30
CA PHE A 88 -3.84 1.56 -0.32
C PHE A 88 -3.63 3.01 0.08
N LEU A 89 -2.47 3.30 0.65
CA LEU A 89 -2.01 4.66 0.94
C LEU A 89 -0.62 4.84 0.36
N ILE A 90 -0.26 6.08 0.03
CA ILE A 90 1.06 6.43 -0.50
C ILE A 90 1.71 7.41 0.47
N GLY A 91 2.88 7.07 0.97
CA GLY A 91 3.65 7.94 1.85
C GLY A 91 4.42 9.00 1.06
N GLY A 92 4.84 10.07 1.74
CA GLY A 92 5.74 11.05 1.13
C GLY A 92 7.16 10.52 0.91
N ASP A 93 7.47 9.34 1.45
CA ASP A 93 8.64 8.53 1.12
C ASP A 93 8.53 7.81 -0.24
N GLY A 94 7.40 7.95 -0.94
CA GLY A 94 7.15 7.37 -2.26
C GLY A 94 6.72 5.90 -2.24
N GLN A 95 6.57 5.30 -1.05
CA GLN A 95 6.21 3.89 -0.91
C GLN A 95 4.69 3.71 -0.87
N VAL A 96 4.21 2.57 -1.37
CA VAL A 96 2.80 2.17 -1.25
C VAL A 96 2.63 1.33 0.01
N TYR A 97 1.62 1.64 0.81
CA TYR A 97 1.28 0.93 2.04
C TYR A 97 -0.05 0.22 1.88
N GLU A 98 -0.08 -1.08 2.20
CA GLU A 98 -1.28 -1.89 2.16
C GLU A 98 -2.24 -1.51 3.30
N GLY A 99 -3.41 -0.97 2.95
CA GLY A 99 -4.54 -0.84 3.86
C GLY A 99 -5.39 -2.10 3.82
N ARG A 100 -6.62 -2.03 3.31
CA ARG A 100 -7.49 -3.20 3.09
C ARG A 100 -7.03 -4.11 1.94
N GLY A 101 -6.08 -3.67 1.13
CA GLY A 101 -5.53 -4.45 0.02
C GLY A 101 -6.48 -4.53 -1.18
N TRP A 102 -6.19 -5.44 -2.11
CA TRP A 102 -6.85 -5.49 -3.43
C TRP A 102 -8.29 -6.01 -3.40
N SER A 103 -8.60 -6.94 -2.49
CA SER A 103 -9.82 -7.76 -2.57
C SER A 103 -10.85 -7.45 -1.49
N THR A 104 -10.58 -6.51 -0.58
CA THR A 104 -11.49 -6.17 0.51
C THR A 104 -12.13 -4.80 0.27
N MET A 105 -13.44 -4.70 0.48
CA MET A 105 -14.21 -3.47 0.30
C MET A 105 -13.69 -2.37 1.23
N GLY A 106 -13.45 -1.18 0.67
CA GLY A 106 -13.07 0.04 1.38
C GLY A 106 -14.20 0.65 2.21
N ALA A 107 -13.90 1.76 2.89
CA ALA A 107 -14.87 2.64 3.54
C ALA A 107 -14.52 4.11 3.25
N HIS A 108 -14.12 4.40 2.00
CA HIS A 108 -13.49 5.67 1.60
C HIS A 108 -14.36 6.53 0.68
N ALA A 109 -15.30 5.95 -0.07
CA ALA A 109 -16.24 6.66 -0.93
C ALA A 109 -17.62 5.98 -0.91
N THR A 110 -18.69 6.78 -0.82
CA THR A 110 -20.10 6.36 -0.78
C THR A 110 -20.91 7.02 -1.87
#